data_AF-A0A1V0DSI1-F1
#
_entry.id   AF-A0A1V0DSI1-F1
#
_cell.length_a   1.000
_cell.length_b   1.000
_cell.length_c   1.000
_cell.angle_alpha   90.00
_cell.angle_beta   90.00
_cell.angle_gamma   90.00
#
_symmetry.space_group_name_H-M   'P 1'
#
loop_
_entity.id
_entity.type
_entity.pdbx_description
1 polymer ?
#
loop_
_entity_poly.entity_id
_entity_poly.type
_entity_poly.pdbx_seq_one_letter_code
_entity_poly.pdbx_strand_id
1 'polypeptide(L)'
;MPDHTTCHLSDEFFGSEIVIRPDSIVYLACSIAENFGQNLNELIVASEISGETDWSDPKQVIPLFNDISITLNNLCRNETAIQKPFLIQPVWKTIGKSPRLAENCLDVFVWSDLAFVRFILSIADLSENCLKITRPTRTAIWLYKMLLDICQNGKFNHEQIIDTCSFNTKNDKAFSSSGQITNPFMKSTRLETPIILKSEIKKIILGGGQELLSPERRFDAILYNSPELFL
;
A
#
# COMPACT_ATOMS: atom_id res chain seq x y z
N MET A 1 -9.63 -12.30 -1.72
CA MET A 1 -10.32 -12.11 -0.42
C MET A 1 -11.31 -13.25 -0.23
N PRO A 2 -11.56 -13.68 1.01
CA PRO A 2 -10.82 -13.26 2.20
C PRO A 2 -9.37 -13.76 2.16
N ASP A 3 -8.51 -13.18 3.01
CA ASP A 3 -7.23 -13.78 3.35
C ASP A 3 -7.36 -14.64 4.63
N HIS A 4 -6.24 -15.24 5.09
CA HIS A 4 -6.26 -16.11 6.26
C HIS A 4 -6.71 -15.41 7.57
N THR A 5 -6.61 -14.08 7.64
CA THR A 5 -6.99 -13.30 8.83
C THR A 5 -8.48 -12.97 8.88
N THR A 6 -9.17 -12.98 7.75
CA THR A 6 -10.57 -12.52 7.64
C THR A 6 -11.53 -13.60 7.16
N CYS A 7 -11.03 -14.74 6.72
CA CYS A 7 -11.82 -15.83 6.12
C CYS A 7 -12.83 -16.54 7.02
N HIS A 8 -12.82 -16.22 8.32
CA HIS A 8 -13.74 -16.77 9.31
C HIS A 8 -14.85 -15.78 9.70
N LEU A 9 -14.84 -14.57 9.11
CA LEU A 9 -15.81 -13.50 9.36
C LEU A 9 -16.94 -13.53 8.31
N SER A 10 -17.92 -12.64 8.42
CA SER A 10 -18.89 -12.38 7.35
C SER A 10 -18.25 -11.62 6.19
N ASP A 11 -18.87 -11.71 5.01
CA ASP A 11 -18.38 -11.15 3.75
C ASP A 11 -18.03 -9.64 3.84
N GLU A 12 -18.79 -8.87 4.63
CA GLU A 12 -18.55 -7.43 4.87
C GLU A 12 -17.22 -7.13 5.56
N PHE A 13 -16.65 -8.11 6.27
CA PHE A 13 -15.37 -8.02 6.96
C PHE A 13 -14.25 -8.77 6.23
N PHE A 14 -14.51 -9.29 5.04
CA PHE A 14 -13.45 -9.89 4.24
C PHE A 14 -12.43 -8.84 3.80
N GLY A 15 -11.15 -9.17 3.97
CA GLY A 15 -10.04 -8.37 3.49
C GLY A 15 -9.10 -9.19 2.61
N SER A 16 -8.14 -8.52 2.00
CA SER A 16 -7.08 -9.16 1.23
C SER A 16 -5.73 -8.60 1.65
N GLU A 17 -4.76 -9.50 1.80
CA GLU A 17 -3.37 -9.11 1.97
C GLU A 17 -2.92 -8.19 0.81
N ILE A 18 -2.19 -7.15 1.16
CA ILE A 18 -1.50 -6.27 0.22
C ILE A 18 0.01 -6.32 0.48
N VAL A 19 0.82 -6.39 -0.58
CA VAL A 19 2.28 -6.41 -0.51
C VAL A 19 2.82 -5.31 -1.40
N ILE A 20 3.61 -4.40 -0.83
CA ILE A 20 4.04 -3.17 -1.48
C ILE A 20 5.53 -3.21 -1.76
N ARG A 21 5.89 -2.83 -2.99
CA ARG A 21 7.30 -2.72 -3.41
C ARG A 21 7.85 -1.33 -3.09
N PRO A 22 9.16 -1.20 -2.84
CA PRO A 22 9.77 0.11 -2.58
C PRO A 22 9.45 1.16 -3.65
N ASP A 23 9.49 0.78 -4.93
CA ASP A 23 9.20 1.68 -6.05
C ASP A 23 7.80 2.32 -5.96
N SER A 24 6.81 1.60 -5.40
CA SER A 24 5.48 2.17 -5.16
C SER A 24 5.56 3.41 -4.26
N ILE A 25 6.46 3.42 -3.27
CA ILE A 25 6.66 4.56 -2.36
C ILE A 25 7.33 5.73 -3.08
N VAL A 26 8.22 5.46 -4.05
CA VAL A 26 8.81 6.47 -4.92
C VAL A 26 7.72 7.16 -5.74
N TYR A 27 6.85 6.39 -6.39
CA TYR A 27 5.73 6.94 -7.15
C TYR A 27 4.74 7.71 -6.27
N LEU A 28 4.52 7.23 -5.02
CA LEU A 28 3.69 7.95 -4.05
C LEU A 28 4.29 9.32 -3.72
N ALA A 29 5.58 9.38 -3.40
CA ALA A 29 6.26 10.64 -3.10
C ALA A 29 6.17 11.63 -4.28
N CYS A 30 6.36 11.15 -5.51
CA CYS A 30 6.19 11.97 -6.72
C CYS A 30 4.75 12.46 -6.89
N SER A 31 3.75 11.59 -6.69
CA SER A 31 2.32 11.96 -6.77
C SER A 31 1.97 13.05 -5.76
N ILE A 32 2.43 12.91 -4.52
CA ILE A 32 2.21 13.90 -3.46
C ILE A 32 2.91 15.22 -3.81
N ALA A 33 4.17 15.18 -4.25
CA ALA A 33 4.91 16.39 -4.61
C ALA A 33 4.27 17.14 -5.79
N GLU A 34 3.78 16.43 -6.79
CA GLU A 34 3.07 17.04 -7.92
C GLU A 34 1.69 17.58 -7.51
N ASN A 35 0.99 16.91 -6.60
CA ASN A 35 -0.30 17.37 -6.08
C ASN A 35 -0.21 18.69 -5.30
N PHE A 36 0.78 18.80 -4.40
CA PHE A 36 0.93 19.99 -3.56
C PHE A 36 1.82 21.07 -4.19
N GLY A 37 2.69 20.72 -5.14
CA GLY A 37 3.60 21.66 -5.79
C GLY A 37 4.37 22.50 -4.78
N GLN A 38 4.30 23.83 -4.93
CA GLN A 38 4.98 24.77 -4.03
C GLN A 38 4.44 24.76 -2.60
N ASN A 39 3.16 24.40 -2.41
CA ASN A 39 2.52 24.35 -1.10
C ASN A 39 3.04 23.18 -0.24
N LEU A 40 3.77 22.21 -0.84
CA LEU A 40 4.36 21.10 -0.09
C LEU A 40 5.25 21.61 1.06
N ASN A 41 6.02 22.69 0.82
CA ASN A 41 6.92 23.27 1.82
C ASN A 41 6.19 23.73 3.10
N GLU A 42 4.92 24.13 2.99
CA GLU A 42 4.12 24.57 4.13
C GLU A 42 3.60 23.38 4.96
N LEU A 43 3.60 22.18 4.38
CA LEU A 43 3.08 20.95 5.00
C LEU A 43 4.17 20.11 5.64
N ILE A 44 5.42 20.25 5.19
CA ILE A 44 6.59 19.59 5.79
C ILE A 44 6.97 20.30 7.10
N VAL A 45 6.98 19.54 8.19
CA VAL A 45 7.58 19.95 9.45
C VAL A 45 9.00 19.41 9.49
N ALA A 46 9.99 20.29 9.54
CA ALA A 46 11.40 19.94 9.62
C ALA A 46 12.06 20.69 10.79
N SER A 47 12.32 19.99 11.90
CA SER A 47 13.11 20.53 13.00
C SER A 47 14.57 20.76 12.60
N GLU A 48 15.30 21.61 13.33
CA GLU A 48 16.74 21.87 13.09
C GLU A 48 17.56 20.57 13.07
N ILE A 49 17.16 19.58 13.89
CA ILE A 49 17.78 18.25 14.00
C ILE A 49 17.79 17.52 12.65
N SER A 50 16.79 17.75 11.79
CA SER A 50 16.66 17.06 10.50
C SER A 50 17.82 17.33 9.54
N GLY A 51 18.47 18.50 9.63
CA GLY A 51 19.60 18.88 8.77
C GLY A 51 20.92 18.18 9.11
N GLU A 52 21.08 17.73 10.36
CA GLU A 52 22.29 17.08 10.86
C GLU A 52 22.11 15.57 11.10
N THR A 53 20.91 15.05 10.87
CA THR A 53 20.55 13.66 11.15
C THR A 53 21.28 12.68 10.23
N ASP A 54 21.99 11.71 10.81
CA ASP A 54 22.38 10.49 10.11
C ASP A 54 21.16 9.57 9.95
N TRP A 55 20.60 9.57 8.74
CA TRP A 55 19.41 8.78 8.39
C TRP A 55 19.65 7.26 8.40
N SER A 56 20.90 6.81 8.53
CA SER A 56 21.22 5.39 8.73
C SER A 56 21.15 4.94 10.19
N ASP A 57 21.22 5.87 11.14
CA ASP A 57 21.20 5.58 12.58
C ASP A 57 19.78 5.71 13.16
N PRO A 58 19.12 4.59 13.54
CA PRO A 58 17.80 4.64 14.16
C PRO A 58 17.71 5.62 15.35
N LYS A 59 18.78 5.78 16.14
CA LYS A 59 18.77 6.64 17.34
C LYS A 59 18.63 8.11 17.00
N GLN A 60 19.07 8.53 15.81
CA GLN A 60 18.94 9.91 15.34
C GLN A 60 17.63 10.13 14.58
N VAL A 61 17.08 9.09 13.96
CA VAL A 61 15.81 9.18 13.23
C VAL A 61 14.58 9.10 14.14
N ILE A 62 14.61 8.32 15.24
CA ILE A 62 13.49 8.20 16.19
C ILE A 62 13.02 9.57 16.74
N PRO A 63 13.92 10.50 17.14
CA PRO A 63 13.53 11.85 17.54
C PRO A 63 12.71 12.62 16.49
N LEU A 64 12.82 12.27 15.19
CA LEU A 64 12.06 12.89 14.10
C LEU A 64 10.68 12.25 13.88
N PHE A 65 10.28 11.23 14.65
CA PHE A 65 9.00 10.53 14.45
C PHE A 65 7.79 11.46 14.59
N ASN A 66 7.88 12.44 15.48
CA ASN A 66 6.84 13.45 15.60
C ASN A 66 6.75 14.33 14.35
N ASP A 67 7.88 14.78 13.81
CA ASP A 67 7.94 15.57 12.56
C ASP A 67 7.35 14.78 11.38
N ILE A 68 7.72 13.50 11.27
CA ILE A 68 7.19 12.56 10.27
C ILE A 68 5.67 12.44 10.43
N SER A 69 5.19 12.19 11.65
CA SER A 69 3.77 12.01 11.94
C SER A 69 2.95 13.26 11.61
N ILE A 70 3.40 14.44 12.06
CA ILE A 70 2.71 15.71 11.80
C ILE A 70 2.69 15.98 10.30
N THR A 71 3.83 15.85 9.63
CA THR A 71 3.95 16.07 8.18
C THR A 71 2.95 15.20 7.40
N LEU A 72 2.98 13.89 7.62
CA LEU A 72 2.09 12.98 6.88
C LEU A 72 0.61 13.21 7.22
N ASN A 73 0.29 13.62 8.46
CA ASN A 73 -1.07 14.01 8.84
C ASN A 73 -1.52 15.31 8.18
N ASN A 74 -0.63 16.30 8.04
CA ASN A 74 -0.91 17.56 7.33
C ASN A 74 -1.28 17.29 5.88
N LEU A 75 -0.55 16.40 5.19
CA LEU A 75 -0.88 15.96 3.84
C LEU A 75 -2.30 15.37 3.78
N CYS A 76 -2.64 14.48 4.72
CA CYS A 76 -3.94 13.80 4.74
C CYS A 76 -5.12 14.72 5.11
N ARG A 77 -4.87 15.82 5.81
CA ARG A 77 -5.90 16.75 6.32
C ARG A 77 -6.05 18.01 5.47
N ASN A 78 -5.20 18.21 4.47
CA ASN A 78 -5.23 19.40 3.66
C ASN A 78 -6.49 19.42 2.76
N GLU A 79 -7.38 20.39 2.99
CA GLU A 79 -8.67 20.52 2.29
C GLU A 79 -8.54 20.89 0.80
N THR A 80 -7.39 21.45 0.41
CA THR A 80 -7.11 21.81 -0.99
C THR A 80 -6.58 20.63 -1.79
N ALA A 81 -6.25 19.52 -1.14
CA ALA A 81 -5.64 18.38 -1.81
C ALA A 81 -6.64 17.63 -2.70
N ILE A 82 -6.28 17.43 -3.96
CA ILE A 82 -7.06 16.62 -4.89
C ILE A 82 -6.50 15.20 -4.85
N GLN A 83 -7.24 14.27 -4.23
CA GLN A 83 -6.82 12.87 -4.19
C GLN A 83 -6.78 12.25 -5.58
N LYS A 84 -5.64 11.63 -5.93
CA LYS A 84 -5.44 11.00 -7.25
C LYS A 84 -5.38 9.48 -7.13
N PRO A 85 -5.93 8.72 -8.10
CA PRO A 85 -5.71 7.29 -8.19
C PRO A 85 -4.20 6.97 -8.18
N PHE A 86 -3.78 6.09 -7.27
CA PHE A 86 -2.38 5.77 -7.04
C PHE A 86 -2.09 4.28 -7.24
N LEU A 87 -2.86 3.41 -6.58
CA LEU A 87 -2.62 1.97 -6.61
C LEU A 87 -3.90 1.22 -6.96
N ILE A 88 -3.79 0.37 -7.98
CA ILE A 88 -4.84 -0.56 -8.39
C ILE A 88 -4.59 -1.89 -7.68
N GLN A 89 -5.54 -2.31 -6.86
CA GLN A 89 -5.54 -3.62 -6.19
C GLN A 89 -6.62 -4.50 -6.81
N PRO A 90 -6.24 -5.52 -7.61
CA PRO A 90 -7.20 -6.51 -8.11
C PRO A 90 -7.85 -7.26 -6.94
N VAL A 91 -9.15 -7.48 -7.04
CA VAL A 91 -9.95 -8.22 -6.06
C VAL A 91 -10.47 -9.48 -6.72
N TRP A 92 -10.17 -10.64 -6.12
CA TRP A 92 -10.85 -11.90 -6.42
C TRP A 92 -11.46 -12.48 -5.15
N LYS A 93 -12.76 -12.75 -5.16
CA LYS A 93 -13.52 -13.29 -4.02
C LYS A 93 -13.69 -14.80 -4.14
N THR A 94 -13.37 -15.50 -3.07
CA THR A 94 -13.53 -16.97 -2.96
C THR A 94 -14.62 -17.34 -1.96
N ILE A 95 -15.06 -18.60 -2.01
CA ILE A 95 -15.98 -19.18 -1.02
C ILE A 95 -15.19 -19.49 0.26
N GLY A 96 -15.10 -18.52 1.17
CA GLY A 96 -14.27 -18.62 2.37
C GLY A 96 -12.80 -18.90 2.02
N LYS A 97 -12.18 -19.91 2.67
CA LYS A 97 -10.80 -20.37 2.38
C LYS A 97 -10.68 -21.27 1.14
N SER A 98 -11.80 -21.67 0.53
CA SER A 98 -11.78 -22.57 -0.63
C SER A 98 -11.06 -21.93 -1.81
N PRO A 99 -10.32 -22.68 -2.64
CA PRO A 99 -9.78 -22.18 -3.89
C PRO A 99 -10.85 -22.01 -4.99
N ARG A 100 -12.14 -21.94 -4.62
CA ARG A 100 -13.27 -21.75 -5.57
C ARG A 100 -13.74 -20.31 -5.53
N LEU A 101 -13.91 -19.71 -6.70
CA LEU A 101 -14.49 -18.36 -6.85
C LEU A 101 -15.96 -18.35 -6.43
N ALA A 102 -16.37 -17.25 -5.79
CA ALA A 102 -17.78 -16.93 -5.56
C ALA A 102 -18.49 -16.64 -6.90
N GLU A 103 -19.83 -16.51 -6.91
CA GLU A 103 -20.54 -16.12 -8.14
C GLU A 103 -20.18 -14.70 -8.58
N ASN A 104 -20.22 -13.74 -7.66
CA ASN A 104 -19.66 -12.40 -7.81
C ASN A 104 -18.22 -12.42 -7.30
N CYS A 105 -17.25 -12.46 -8.21
CA CYS A 105 -15.88 -12.77 -7.81
C CYS A 105 -14.81 -11.79 -8.21
N LEU A 106 -14.90 -11.03 -9.31
CA LEU A 106 -13.81 -10.10 -9.68
C LEU A 106 -14.25 -8.64 -9.56
N ASP A 107 -13.36 -7.82 -9.02
CA ASP A 107 -13.46 -6.36 -9.04
C ASP A 107 -12.06 -5.75 -8.91
N VAL A 108 -12.01 -4.44 -8.82
CA VAL A 108 -10.80 -3.66 -8.58
C VAL A 108 -11.07 -2.65 -7.47
N PHE A 109 -10.13 -2.55 -6.54
CA PHE A 109 -10.08 -1.45 -5.59
C PHE A 109 -8.98 -0.47 -5.98
N VAL A 110 -9.29 0.83 -5.99
CA VAL A 110 -8.33 1.88 -6.35
C VAL A 110 -8.04 2.71 -5.11
N TRP A 111 -6.80 2.63 -4.61
CA TRP A 111 -6.31 3.51 -3.56
C TRP A 111 -5.95 4.86 -4.15
N SER A 112 -6.40 5.93 -3.51
CA SER A 112 -5.82 7.25 -3.77
C SER A 112 -4.47 7.40 -3.09
N ASP A 113 -3.66 8.33 -3.57
CA ASP A 113 -2.38 8.72 -2.97
C ASP A 113 -2.51 9.03 -1.47
N LEU A 114 -3.39 9.96 -1.09
CA LEU A 114 -3.55 10.35 0.32
C LEU A 114 -4.21 9.28 1.19
N ALA A 115 -5.14 8.48 0.65
CA ALA A 115 -5.64 7.32 1.39
C ALA A 115 -4.51 6.32 1.67
N PHE A 116 -3.55 6.19 0.75
CA PHE A 116 -2.39 5.34 0.94
C PHE A 116 -1.38 5.91 1.94
N VAL A 117 -1.19 7.24 1.98
CA VAL A 117 -0.43 7.91 3.06
C VAL A 117 -1.08 7.65 4.41
N ARG A 118 -2.40 7.81 4.50
CA ARG A 118 -3.17 7.53 5.73
C ARG A 118 -3.07 6.07 6.14
N PHE A 119 -3.05 5.16 5.16
CA PHE A 119 -2.85 3.74 5.41
C PHE A 119 -1.47 3.46 6.00
N ILE A 120 -0.38 3.99 5.41
CA ILE A 120 0.99 3.87 5.95
C ILE A 120 1.05 4.39 7.39
N LEU A 121 0.47 5.58 7.65
CA LEU A 121 0.40 6.15 9.00
C LEU A 121 -0.31 5.23 10.00
N SER A 122 -1.36 4.53 9.58
CA SER A 122 -2.12 3.65 10.48
C SER A 122 -1.38 2.38 10.90
N ILE A 123 -0.34 1.98 10.15
CA ILE A 123 0.43 0.76 10.40
C ILE A 123 1.87 1.03 10.86
N ALA A 124 2.31 2.28 10.80
CA ALA A 124 3.62 2.71 11.28
C ALA A 124 3.59 2.93 12.80
N ASP A 125 4.59 2.40 13.51
CA ASP A 125 4.87 2.76 14.89
C ASP A 125 5.81 3.96 14.92
N LEU A 126 5.23 5.15 15.09
CA LEU A 126 5.93 6.44 15.21
C LEU A 126 5.94 6.94 16.66
N SER A 127 6.08 6.02 17.63
CA SER A 127 6.18 6.36 19.05
C SER A 127 7.61 6.71 19.48
N GLU A 128 7.76 7.62 20.45
CA GLU A 128 9.08 8.01 20.99
C GLU A 128 9.81 6.85 21.69
N ASN A 129 9.06 5.88 22.21
CA ASN A 129 9.59 4.68 22.85
C ASN A 129 9.77 3.50 21.90
N CYS A 130 9.78 3.74 20.57
CA CYS A 130 9.96 2.71 19.58
C CYS A 130 11.30 1.98 19.77
N LEU A 131 11.25 0.69 20.08
CA LEU A 131 12.44 -0.13 20.30
C LEU A 131 13.09 -0.60 18.99
N LYS A 132 12.30 -0.66 17.91
CA LYS A 132 12.73 -1.19 16.61
C LYS A 132 11.91 -0.62 15.48
N ILE A 133 12.60 -0.04 14.51
CA ILE A 133 11.98 0.43 13.26
C ILE A 133 11.53 -0.79 12.43
N THR A 134 10.22 -0.92 12.26
CA THR A 134 9.61 -1.97 11.45
C THR A 134 9.56 -1.57 9.97
N ARG A 135 9.23 -2.51 9.07
CA ARG A 135 9.03 -2.22 7.64
C ARG A 135 7.98 -1.12 7.37
N PRO A 136 6.79 -1.14 8.01
CA PRO A 136 5.84 -0.02 7.96
C PRO A 136 6.41 1.31 8.44
N THR A 137 7.03 1.35 9.63
CA THR A 137 7.64 2.58 10.18
C THR A 137 8.72 3.13 9.23
N ARG A 138 9.60 2.25 8.74
CA ARG A 138 10.61 2.59 7.73
C ARG A 138 9.99 3.18 6.47
N THR A 139 8.85 2.66 6.03
CA THR A 139 8.15 3.18 4.85
C THR A 139 7.66 4.61 5.07
N ALA A 140 7.17 4.93 6.27
CA ALA A 140 6.83 6.31 6.64
C ALA A 140 8.06 7.22 6.64
N ILE A 141 9.20 6.74 7.16
CA ILE A 141 10.49 7.45 7.13
C ILE A 141 10.94 7.70 5.69
N TRP A 142 10.88 6.69 4.82
CA TRP A 142 11.23 6.84 3.40
C TRP A 142 10.38 7.91 2.72
N LEU A 143 9.06 7.82 2.87
CA LEU A 143 8.15 8.80 2.27
C LEU A 143 8.45 10.21 2.76
N TYR A 144 8.58 10.41 4.07
CA TYR A 144 8.94 11.70 4.64
C TYR A 144 10.28 12.22 4.09
N LYS A 145 11.33 11.39 4.09
CA LYS A 145 12.66 11.80 3.63
C LYS A 145 12.67 12.18 2.15
N MET A 146 11.94 11.44 1.31
CA MET A 146 11.80 11.77 -0.11
C MET A 146 11.12 13.13 -0.29
N LEU A 147 10.05 13.40 0.46
CA LEU A 147 9.34 14.69 0.40
C LEU A 147 10.19 15.84 0.94
N LEU A 148 10.92 15.63 2.04
CA LEU A 148 11.86 16.59 2.60
C LEU A 148 12.95 16.95 1.60
N ASP A 149 13.54 15.95 0.92
CA ASP A 149 14.57 16.17 -0.09
C ASP A 149 14.03 16.91 -1.32
N ILE A 150 12.80 16.65 -1.72
CA ILE A 150 12.13 17.43 -2.78
C ILE A 150 12.00 18.89 -2.35
N CYS A 151 11.53 19.15 -1.13
CA CYS A 151 11.40 20.52 -0.60
C CYS A 151 12.75 21.26 -0.55
N GLN A 152 13.81 20.59 -0.11
CA GLN A 152 15.13 21.20 0.06
C GLN A 152 15.91 21.34 -1.25
N ASN A 153 15.82 20.34 -2.12
CA ASN A 153 16.74 20.18 -3.26
C ASN A 153 16.03 20.12 -4.62
N GLY A 154 14.69 20.11 -4.64
CA GLY A 154 13.88 19.90 -5.84
C GLY A 154 13.89 18.47 -6.38
N LYS A 155 14.60 17.54 -5.72
CA LYS A 155 14.75 16.12 -6.11
C LYS A 155 15.20 15.27 -4.93
N PHE A 156 15.04 13.96 -5.05
CA PHE A 156 15.51 12.98 -4.08
C PHE A 156 16.26 11.84 -4.76
N ASN A 157 17.13 11.14 -4.03
CA ASN A 157 17.80 9.93 -4.50
C ASN A 157 17.18 8.70 -3.83
N HIS A 158 16.22 8.05 -4.51
CA HIS A 158 15.46 6.96 -3.93
C HIS A 158 16.29 5.72 -3.59
N GLU A 159 17.25 5.35 -4.44
CA GLU A 159 18.15 4.21 -4.20
C GLU A 159 18.92 4.42 -2.90
N GLN A 160 19.54 5.60 -2.76
CA GLN A 160 20.28 5.97 -1.55
C GLN A 160 19.38 5.98 -0.31
N ILE A 161 18.19 6.58 -0.39
CA ILE A 161 17.25 6.65 0.75
C ILE A 161 16.82 5.24 1.17
N ILE A 162 16.46 4.38 0.21
CA ILE A 162 15.98 3.02 0.48
C ILE A 162 17.08 2.16 1.14
N ASP A 163 18.32 2.31 0.69
CA ASP A 163 19.45 1.53 1.20
C ASP A 163 19.96 2.06 2.55
N THR A 164 20.07 3.38 2.68
CA THR A 164 20.57 4.06 3.89
C THR A 164 19.58 3.91 5.04
N CYS A 165 18.30 4.18 4.78
CA CYS A 165 17.24 4.08 5.77
C CYS A 165 16.68 2.65 5.86
N SER A 166 17.54 1.61 5.83
CA SER A 166 17.10 0.20 5.85
C SER A 166 16.81 -0.32 7.26
N PHE A 167 17.49 0.23 8.28
CA PHE A 167 17.31 -0.07 9.71
C PHE A 167 17.28 -1.57 10.04
N ASN A 168 18.19 -2.34 9.45
CA ASN A 168 18.30 -3.80 9.60
C ASN A 168 17.08 -4.60 9.10
N THR A 169 16.28 -4.02 8.21
CA THR A 169 15.19 -4.72 7.51
C THR A 169 15.53 -4.87 6.03
N LYS A 170 15.17 -6.00 5.41
CA LYS A 170 15.39 -6.18 3.97
C LYS A 170 14.57 -5.15 3.17
N ASN A 171 15.12 -4.65 2.08
CA ASN A 171 14.50 -3.64 1.22
C ASN A 171 13.70 -4.25 0.05
N ASP A 172 13.57 -5.58 -0.07
CA ASP A 172 12.81 -6.27 -1.14
C ASP A 172 11.31 -5.92 -1.23
N LYS A 173 10.77 -5.41 -0.12
CA LYS A 173 9.38 -4.95 0.05
C LYS A 173 9.40 -3.72 0.95
N ALA A 174 8.56 -2.74 0.65
CA ALA A 174 8.28 -1.64 1.56
C ALA A 174 7.61 -2.19 2.82
N PHE A 175 6.45 -2.83 2.67
CA PHE A 175 5.73 -3.55 3.72
C PHE A 175 4.70 -4.54 3.13
N SER A 176 4.06 -5.31 4.00
CA SER A 176 2.86 -6.08 3.70
C SER A 176 1.85 -5.91 4.83
N SER A 177 0.57 -5.98 4.52
CA SER A 177 -0.51 -5.83 5.49
C SER A 177 -1.61 -6.84 5.23
N SER A 178 -2.17 -7.44 6.28
CA SER A 178 -3.22 -8.44 6.19
C SER A 178 -4.58 -7.84 5.89
N GLY A 179 -5.52 -8.70 5.50
CA GLY A 179 -6.91 -8.35 5.23
C GLY A 179 -7.62 -7.71 6.41
N GLN A 180 -7.30 -8.11 7.65
CA GLN A 180 -7.85 -7.50 8.86
C GLN A 180 -7.52 -6.00 8.94
N ILE A 181 -6.34 -5.60 8.46
CA ILE A 181 -5.87 -4.22 8.47
C ILE A 181 -6.32 -3.45 7.22
N THR A 182 -6.42 -4.11 6.05
CA THR A 182 -6.86 -3.43 4.82
C THR A 182 -8.38 -3.26 4.73
N ASN A 183 -9.18 -4.19 5.28
CA ASN A 183 -10.65 -4.16 5.17
C ASN A 183 -11.27 -2.82 5.60
N PRO A 184 -10.88 -2.19 6.73
CA PRO A 184 -11.44 -0.89 7.13
C PRO A 184 -11.28 0.22 6.07
N PHE A 185 -10.22 0.16 5.24
CA PHE A 185 -9.98 1.13 4.17
C PHE A 185 -10.71 0.77 2.87
N MET A 186 -10.98 -0.52 2.67
CA MET A 186 -11.62 -1.05 1.45
C MET A 186 -13.14 -1.21 1.58
N LYS A 187 -13.67 -1.05 2.81
CA LYS A 187 -15.05 -1.36 3.15
C LYS A 187 -16.03 -0.61 2.25
N SER A 188 -16.78 -1.37 1.48
CA SER A 188 -17.80 -0.87 0.56
C SER A 188 -18.74 -2.00 0.17
N THR A 189 -19.93 -1.65 -0.31
CA THR A 189 -20.91 -2.64 -0.81
C THR A 189 -20.37 -3.44 -2.00
N ARG A 190 -19.47 -2.86 -2.80
CA ARG A 190 -18.78 -3.56 -3.90
C ARG A 190 -17.82 -4.64 -3.42
N LEU A 191 -17.24 -4.48 -2.24
CA LEU A 191 -16.36 -5.50 -1.66
C LEU A 191 -17.16 -6.77 -1.29
N GLU A 192 -18.38 -6.60 -0.80
CA GLU A 192 -19.31 -7.69 -0.49
C GLU A 192 -19.80 -8.38 -1.77
N THR A 193 -20.14 -7.60 -2.80
CA THR A 193 -20.64 -8.12 -4.08
C THR A 193 -19.81 -7.58 -5.26
N PRO A 194 -18.66 -8.23 -5.56
CA PRO A 194 -17.82 -7.87 -6.71
C PRO A 194 -18.60 -7.81 -8.03
N ILE A 195 -18.28 -6.85 -8.89
CA ILE A 195 -19.11 -6.58 -10.07
C ILE A 195 -19.07 -7.66 -11.15
N ILE A 196 -17.95 -8.38 -11.32
CA ILE A 196 -17.77 -9.36 -12.39
C ILE A 196 -18.17 -10.74 -11.91
N LEU A 197 -19.04 -11.40 -12.67
CA LEU A 197 -19.45 -12.77 -12.38
C LEU A 197 -18.38 -13.78 -12.81
N LYS A 198 -18.33 -14.89 -12.09
CA LYS A 198 -17.48 -16.04 -12.41
C LYS A 198 -17.69 -16.55 -13.84
N SER A 199 -18.92 -16.53 -14.33
CA SER A 199 -19.27 -16.94 -15.71
C SER A 199 -18.76 -15.99 -16.80
N GLU A 200 -18.31 -14.78 -16.44
CA GLU A 200 -17.79 -13.78 -17.37
C GLU A 200 -16.29 -13.85 -17.56
N ILE A 201 -15.58 -14.66 -16.77
CA ILE A 201 -14.12 -14.81 -16.86
C ILE A 201 -13.68 -15.25 -18.27
N LYS A 202 -14.45 -16.14 -18.92
CA LYS A 202 -14.21 -16.55 -20.31
C LYS A 202 -14.38 -15.44 -21.36
N LYS A 203 -14.94 -14.30 -20.98
CA LYS A 203 -15.01 -13.09 -21.82
C LYS A 203 -13.81 -12.16 -21.59
N ILE A 204 -13.02 -12.39 -20.54
CA ILE A 204 -11.85 -11.59 -20.16
C ILE A 204 -10.57 -12.29 -20.63
N ILE A 205 -10.45 -13.59 -20.34
CA ILE A 205 -9.33 -14.42 -20.78
C ILE A 205 -9.79 -15.18 -22.03
N LEU A 206 -9.24 -14.78 -23.18
CA LEU A 206 -9.68 -15.20 -24.50
C LEU A 206 -8.65 -16.12 -25.17
N GLY A 207 -9.09 -16.85 -26.21
CA GLY A 207 -8.19 -17.53 -27.14
C GLY A 207 -7.29 -18.61 -26.52
N GLY A 208 -7.75 -19.28 -25.46
CA GLY A 208 -6.95 -20.28 -24.75
C GLY A 208 -5.94 -19.67 -23.77
N GLY A 209 -6.02 -18.38 -23.45
CA GLY A 209 -5.08 -17.71 -22.55
C GLY A 209 -4.97 -18.34 -21.16
N GLN A 210 -5.99 -19.07 -20.70
CA GLN A 210 -5.94 -19.85 -19.46
C GLN A 210 -4.88 -20.96 -19.48
N GLU A 211 -4.50 -21.48 -20.66
CA GLU A 211 -3.47 -22.50 -20.85
C GLU A 211 -2.05 -21.95 -20.67
N LEU A 212 -1.90 -20.62 -20.66
CA LEU A 212 -0.63 -19.92 -20.45
C LEU A 212 -0.40 -19.53 -18.99
N LEU A 213 -1.36 -19.81 -18.10
CA LEU A 213 -1.27 -19.45 -16.69
C LEU A 213 -0.28 -20.35 -15.94
N SER A 214 0.47 -19.78 -15.00
CA SER A 214 1.41 -20.51 -14.16
C SER A 214 0.85 -20.67 -12.74
N PRO A 215 0.51 -21.90 -12.30
CA PRO A 215 -0.21 -22.15 -11.04
C PRO A 215 0.62 -21.91 -9.77
N GLU A 216 1.84 -21.37 -9.85
CA GLU A 216 2.59 -20.90 -8.68
C GLU A 216 1.87 -19.75 -7.96
N ARG A 217 1.11 -18.93 -8.72
CA ARG A 217 0.42 -17.75 -8.20
C ARG A 217 -1.01 -18.08 -7.78
N ARG A 218 -1.48 -17.50 -6.67
CA ARG A 218 -2.75 -17.87 -6.03
C ARG A 218 -3.97 -17.77 -6.95
N PHE A 219 -4.06 -16.75 -7.80
CA PHE A 219 -5.21 -16.59 -8.71
C PHE A 219 -5.07 -17.46 -9.96
N ASP A 220 -3.89 -17.49 -10.58
CA ASP A 220 -3.57 -18.37 -11.70
C ASP A 220 -3.87 -19.84 -11.37
N ALA A 221 -3.54 -20.28 -10.15
CA ALA A 221 -3.85 -21.61 -9.65
C ALA A 221 -5.36 -21.89 -9.58
N ILE A 222 -6.17 -20.90 -9.19
CA ILE A 222 -7.63 -21.03 -9.15
C ILE A 222 -8.17 -21.22 -10.57
N LEU A 223 -7.72 -20.40 -11.52
CA LEU A 223 -8.18 -20.47 -12.91
C LEU A 223 -7.74 -21.76 -13.59
N TYR A 224 -6.48 -22.15 -13.43
CA TYR A 224 -5.91 -23.37 -14.01
C TYR A 224 -6.64 -24.63 -13.53
N ASN A 225 -6.99 -24.69 -12.24
CA ASN A 225 -7.68 -25.85 -11.65
C ASN A 225 -9.22 -25.81 -11.81
N SER A 226 -9.75 -24.80 -12.50
CA SER A 226 -11.17 -24.65 -12.79
C SER A 226 -11.44 -24.56 -14.31
N PRO A 227 -11.14 -25.63 -15.08
CA PRO A 227 -11.35 -25.62 -16.53
C PRO A 227 -12.81 -25.40 -16.91
N GLU A 228 -13.76 -25.73 -16.02
CA GLU A 228 -15.19 -25.47 -16.21
C GLU A 228 -15.55 -23.99 -16.40
N LEU A 229 -14.67 -23.06 -15.98
CA LEU A 229 -14.87 -21.62 -16.20
C LEU A 229 -14.78 -21.23 -17.67
N PHE A 230 -14.18 -22.08 -18.50
CA PHE A 230 -13.85 -21.81 -19.90
C PHE A 230 -14.63 -22.69 -20.88
N LEU A 231 -15.59 -23.49 -20.39
CA LEU A 231 -16.52 -24.28 -21.20
C LEU A 231 -17.71 -23.43 -21.72
#